data_AF-A0A538QU68-F1
#
_entry.id   AF-A0A538QU68-F1
#
_cell.length_a   1.000
_cell.length_b   1.000
_cell.length_c   1.000
_cell.angle_alpha   90.00
_cell.angle_beta   90.00
_cell.angle_gamma   90.00
#
_symmetry.space_group_name_H-M   'P 1'
#
loop_
_entity.id
_entity.type
_entity.pdbx_description
1 polymer ?
#
loop_
_entity_poly.entity_id
_entity_poly.type
_entity_poly.pdbx_seq_one_letter_code
_entity_poly.pdbx_strand_id
1 'polypeptide(L)'
;MGTPAYMAPEQVTSPDAVDCRVDIYALGVLLYEMLTGHCPFVSDDPCQVLAQIVHEPPPALNRLVPPTLECLLFYGLLVKPRDHRLQTMGEVMTILDSLIAAVRSGQPEALDTFDDPGRPGGAARGAGTVEPRPRA
;
A
#
# COMPACT_ATOMS: atom_id res chain seq x y z
N MET A 1 19.45 -10.08 14.57
CA MET A 1 17.98 -10.09 14.50
C MET A 1 17.57 -8.69 14.10
N GLY A 2 16.99 -8.49 12.91
CA GLY A 2 16.45 -7.18 12.53
C GLY A 2 15.33 -6.75 13.46
N THR A 3 14.97 -5.47 13.46
CA THR A 3 13.82 -4.96 14.22
C THR A 3 12.55 -5.67 13.73
N PRO A 4 11.87 -6.50 14.55
CA PRO A 4 10.77 -7.36 14.10
C PRO A 4 9.65 -6.62 13.38
N ALA A 5 9.45 -5.35 13.72
CA ALA A 5 8.41 -4.49 13.16
C ALA A 5 8.44 -4.35 11.63
N TYR A 6 9.60 -4.54 10.98
CA TYR A 6 9.75 -4.41 9.52
C TYR A 6 9.76 -5.75 8.78
N MET A 7 9.63 -6.89 9.49
CA MET A 7 9.63 -8.20 8.85
C MET A 7 8.39 -8.41 7.99
N ALA A 8 8.58 -8.98 6.81
CA ALA A 8 7.48 -9.44 5.97
C ALA A 8 6.86 -10.74 6.54
N PRO A 9 5.55 -11.00 6.34
CA PRO A 9 4.88 -12.18 6.85
C PRO A 9 5.57 -13.50 6.48
N GLU A 10 6.06 -13.62 5.25
CA GLU A 10 6.74 -14.81 4.74
C GLU A 10 8.09 -15.06 5.43
N GLN A 11 8.76 -14.02 5.97
CA GLN A 11 9.97 -14.23 6.76
C GLN A 11 9.67 -14.96 8.08
N VAL A 12 8.42 -14.87 8.55
CA VAL A 12 7.94 -15.53 9.77
C VAL A 12 7.35 -16.90 9.45
N THR A 13 6.52 -17.01 8.41
CA THR A 13 5.74 -18.23 8.12
C THR A 13 6.42 -19.19 7.16
N SER A 14 7.31 -18.70 6.31
CA SER A 14 7.90 -19.48 5.22
C SER A 14 9.31 -18.98 4.86
N PRO A 15 10.30 -19.15 5.76
CA PRO A 15 11.64 -18.60 5.56
C PRO A 15 12.31 -19.04 4.24
N ASP A 16 12.01 -20.25 3.77
CA ASP A 16 12.55 -20.78 2.51
C ASP A 16 11.93 -20.13 1.26
N ALA A 17 10.82 -19.42 1.41
CA ALA A 17 10.17 -18.70 0.34
C ALA A 17 10.69 -17.26 0.20
N VAL A 18 11.49 -16.73 1.13
CA VAL A 18 11.89 -15.32 1.13
C VAL A 18 12.59 -14.91 -0.17
N ASP A 19 12.12 -13.81 -0.77
CA ASP A 19 12.71 -13.18 -1.96
C ASP A 19 12.71 -11.65 -1.82
N CYS A 20 13.05 -10.91 -2.87
CA CYS A 20 13.19 -9.45 -2.85
C CYS A 20 11.92 -8.69 -2.43
N ARG A 21 10.74 -9.34 -2.42
CA ARG A 21 9.47 -8.70 -2.03
C ARG A 21 9.37 -8.44 -0.53
N VAL A 22 10.30 -8.96 0.28
CA VAL A 22 10.41 -8.61 1.70
C VAL A 22 10.83 -7.15 1.89
N ASP A 23 11.69 -6.64 1.00
CA ASP A 23 12.10 -5.23 1.05
C ASP A 23 10.96 -4.29 0.64
N ILE A 24 10.08 -4.73 -0.26
CA ILE A 24 8.86 -4.01 -0.65
C ILE A 24 7.91 -3.86 0.54
N TYR A 25 7.75 -4.92 1.33
CA TYR A 25 6.95 -4.87 2.57
C TYR A 25 7.61 -3.97 3.61
N ALA A 26 8.91 -4.11 3.84
CA ALA A 26 9.66 -3.28 4.78
C ALA A 26 9.58 -1.78 4.43
N LEU A 27 9.65 -1.44 3.14
CA LEU A 27 9.42 -0.08 2.66
C LEU A 27 7.99 0.40 2.97
N GLY A 28 6.98 -0.46 2.83
CA GLY A 28 5.62 -0.16 3.25
C GLY A 28 5.52 0.18 4.74
N VAL A 29 6.19 -0.61 5.60
CA VAL A 29 6.23 -0.36 7.05
C VAL A 29 6.90 0.98 7.34
N LEU A 30 8.02 1.27 6.69
CA LEU A 30 8.73 2.55 6.83
C LEU A 30 7.86 3.73 6.36
N LEU A 31 7.17 3.60 5.23
CA LEU A 31 6.27 4.64 4.72
C LEU A 31 5.11 4.90 5.68
N TYR A 32 4.50 3.84 6.23
CA TYR A 32 3.48 3.94 7.26
C TYR A 32 4.01 4.72 8.48
N GLU A 33 5.21 4.39 8.94
CA GLU A 33 5.85 5.06 10.07
C GLU A 33 6.17 6.52 9.78
N MET A 34 6.63 6.86 8.57
CA MET A 34 6.82 8.27 8.18
C MET A 34 5.51 9.07 8.20
N LEU A 35 4.39 8.44 7.83
CA LEU A 35 3.08 9.10 7.78
C LEU A 35 2.42 9.25 9.16
N THR A 36 2.62 8.28 10.05
CA THR A 36 1.90 8.19 11.34
C THR A 36 2.78 8.54 12.55
N GLY A 37 4.10 8.39 12.42
CA GLY A 37 5.08 8.51 13.50
C GLY A 37 5.31 7.22 14.29
N HIS A 38 4.68 6.10 13.91
CA HIS A 38 4.86 4.81 14.57
C HIS A 38 4.72 3.65 13.57
N CYS A 39 5.28 2.49 13.90
CA CYS A 39 5.06 1.28 13.10
C CYS A 39 3.57 0.86 13.09
N PRO A 40 3.11 0.13 12.05
CA PRO A 40 1.73 -0.37 11.99
C PRO A 40 1.43 -1.44 13.05
N PHE A 41 2.45 -2.20 13.46
CA PHE A 41 2.34 -3.26 14.47
C PHE A 41 3.36 -3.00 15.58
N VAL A 42 2.88 -2.92 16.82
CA VAL A 42 3.70 -2.60 18.00
C VAL A 42 3.17 -3.40 19.19
N SER A 43 4.08 -3.99 19.94
CA SER A 43 3.84 -4.63 21.24
C SER A 43 5.16 -4.70 22.00
N ASP A 44 5.08 -4.76 23.34
CA ASP A 44 6.24 -5.00 24.21
C ASP A 44 6.79 -6.43 24.05
N ASP A 45 5.97 -7.35 23.52
CA ASP A 45 6.34 -8.72 23.22
C ASP A 45 6.63 -8.90 21.71
N PRO A 46 7.89 -9.20 21.33
CA PRO A 46 8.26 -9.47 19.94
C PRO A 46 7.42 -10.58 19.29
N CYS A 47 7.02 -11.61 20.04
CA CYS A 47 6.20 -12.70 19.50
C CYS A 47 4.79 -12.20 19.10
N GLN A 48 4.24 -11.24 19.85
CA GLN A 48 2.96 -10.61 19.50
C GLN A 48 3.10 -9.72 18.25
N VAL A 49 4.21 -9.00 18.11
CA VAL A 49 4.48 -8.22 16.88
C VAL A 49 4.52 -9.15 15.66
N LEU A 50 5.22 -10.28 15.75
CA LEU A 50 5.26 -11.27 14.67
C LEU A 50 3.86 -11.84 14.36
N ALA A 51 3.06 -12.16 15.38
CA ALA A 51 1.70 -12.62 15.19
C ALA A 51 0.81 -11.58 14.48
N GLN A 52 0.91 -10.31 14.88
CA GLN A 52 0.21 -9.20 14.21
C GLN A 52 0.67 -9.03 12.75
N ILE A 53 1.97 -9.14 12.49
CA ILE A 53 2.52 -9.10 11.13
C ILE A 53 1.92 -10.20 10.26
N VAL A 54 1.69 -11.40 10.79
CA VAL A 54 1.14 -12.50 9.99
C VAL A 54 -0.38 -12.40 9.81
N HIS A 55 -1.10 -11.99 10.85
CA HIS A 55 -2.56 -12.17 10.91
C HIS A 55 -3.38 -10.89 10.83
N GLU A 56 -2.86 -9.77 11.33
CA GLU A 56 -3.64 -8.53 11.47
C GLU A 56 -3.45 -7.62 10.25
N PRO A 57 -4.52 -6.97 9.75
CA PRO A 57 -4.38 -5.91 8.76
C PRO A 57 -3.67 -4.70 9.38
N PRO A 58 -2.86 -3.94 8.62
CA PRO A 58 -2.28 -2.71 9.15
C PRO A 58 -3.39 -1.69 9.47
N PRO A 59 -3.29 -0.93 10.58
CA PRO A 59 -4.34 0.00 10.97
C PRO A 59 -4.54 1.11 9.94
N ALA A 60 -5.80 1.57 9.75
CA ALA A 60 -6.10 2.67 8.84
C ALA A 60 -5.39 3.98 9.25
N LEU A 61 -5.13 4.84 8.27
CA LEU A 61 -4.51 6.15 8.50
C LEU A 61 -5.56 7.13 9.06
N ASN A 62 -5.20 7.87 10.11
CA ASN A 62 -6.06 8.88 10.75
C ASN A 62 -5.80 10.31 10.26
N ARG A 63 -4.83 10.49 9.35
CA ARG A 63 -4.46 11.76 8.73
C ARG A 63 -4.96 11.79 7.30
N LEU A 64 -5.16 13.00 6.78
CA LEU A 64 -5.50 13.21 5.38
C LEU A 64 -4.25 12.91 4.53
N VAL A 65 -4.14 11.68 4.07
CA VAL A 65 -3.11 11.22 3.14
C VAL A 65 -3.73 11.17 1.76
N PRO A 66 -3.02 11.62 0.70
CA PRO A 66 -3.56 11.52 -0.66
C PRO A 66 -3.95 10.06 -0.95
N PRO A 67 -5.11 9.79 -1.55
CA PRO A 67 -5.57 8.41 -1.71
C PRO A 67 -4.63 7.57 -2.58
N THR A 68 -3.70 8.19 -3.32
CA THR A 68 -2.68 7.53 -4.17
C THR A 68 -1.64 6.87 -3.32
N LEU A 69 -1.20 7.61 -2.33
CA LEU A 69 -0.22 7.14 -1.40
C LEU A 69 -0.83 6.08 -0.48
N GLU A 70 -2.09 6.27 -0.07
CA GLU A 70 -2.84 5.27 0.69
C GLU A 70 -3.00 3.96 -0.10
N CYS A 71 -3.38 4.06 -1.38
CA CYS A 71 -3.51 2.90 -2.26
C CYS A 71 -2.18 2.18 -2.47
N LEU A 72 -1.11 2.91 -2.79
CA LEU A 72 0.23 2.32 -2.90
C LEU A 72 0.61 1.59 -1.62
N LEU A 73 0.37 2.22 -0.46
CA LEU A 73 0.73 1.66 0.84
C LEU A 73 -0.01 0.36 1.14
N PHE A 74 -1.35 0.37 1.11
CA PHE A 74 -2.17 -0.77 1.55
C PHE A 74 -2.37 -1.85 0.49
N TYR A 75 -2.42 -1.47 -0.79
CA TYR A 75 -2.66 -2.41 -1.90
C TYR A 75 -1.41 -2.75 -2.70
N GLY A 76 -0.31 -2.00 -2.54
CA GLY A 76 0.96 -2.27 -3.22
C GLY A 76 2.06 -2.82 -2.31
N LEU A 77 2.23 -2.25 -1.11
CA LEU A 77 3.38 -2.53 -0.24
C LEU A 77 3.05 -3.47 0.93
N LEU A 78 2.00 -3.18 1.70
CA LEU A 78 1.66 -3.88 2.96
C LEU A 78 0.72 -5.08 2.79
N VAL A 79 0.49 -5.52 1.55
CA VAL A 79 -0.38 -6.68 1.26
C VAL A 79 0.26 -7.96 1.84
N LYS A 80 -0.46 -8.74 2.64
CA LYS A 80 0.13 -9.91 3.31
C LYS A 80 0.57 -11.00 2.32
N PRO A 81 -0.26 -11.47 1.36
CA PRO A 81 0.20 -12.38 0.32
C PRO A 81 1.18 -11.67 -0.61
N ARG A 82 2.45 -12.12 -0.62
CA ARG A 82 3.52 -11.53 -1.45
C ARG A 82 3.20 -11.50 -2.96
N ASP A 83 2.42 -12.47 -3.45
CA ASP A 83 2.06 -12.57 -4.87
C ASP A 83 1.01 -11.50 -5.27
N HIS A 84 0.42 -10.83 -4.28
CA HIS A 84 -0.52 -9.72 -4.48
C HIS A 84 0.11 -8.34 -4.23
N ARG A 85 1.39 -8.27 -3.81
CA ARG A 85 2.14 -7.02 -3.71
C ARG A 85 2.60 -6.55 -5.09
N LEU A 86 3.21 -5.37 -5.14
CA LEU A 86 4.14 -5.05 -6.22
C LEU A 86 5.29 -6.07 -6.22
N GLN A 87 5.68 -6.50 -7.42
CA GLN A 87 6.60 -7.64 -7.58
C GLN A 87 8.05 -7.19 -7.65
N THR A 88 8.31 -5.92 -8.00
CA THR A 88 9.67 -5.38 -8.10
C THR A 88 9.78 -3.97 -7.53
N MET A 89 10.96 -3.62 -7.04
CA MET A 89 11.25 -2.24 -6.61
C MET A 89 11.17 -1.25 -7.79
N GLY A 90 11.34 -1.72 -9.03
CA GLY A 90 11.14 -0.90 -10.23
C GLY A 90 9.69 -0.43 -10.41
N GLU A 91 8.72 -1.30 -10.12
CA GLU A 91 7.30 -0.93 -10.12
C GLU A 91 7.02 0.11 -9.02
N VAL A 92 7.58 -0.09 -7.83
CA VAL A 92 7.47 0.87 -6.72
C VAL A 92 8.03 2.24 -7.12
N MET A 93 9.23 2.28 -7.69
CA MET A 93 9.86 3.53 -8.15
C MET A 93 9.03 4.22 -9.23
N THR A 94 8.49 3.48 -10.18
CA THR A 94 7.66 4.06 -11.26
C THR A 94 6.44 4.81 -10.70
N ILE A 95 5.79 4.22 -9.68
CA ILE A 95 4.66 4.85 -9.01
C ILE A 95 5.14 6.06 -8.20
N LEU A 96 6.17 5.91 -7.37
CA LEU A 96 6.70 7.00 -6.55
C LEU A 96 7.17 8.20 -7.39
N ASP A 97 7.85 7.97 -8.51
CA ASP A 97 8.28 9.04 -9.43
C ASP A 97 7.08 9.82 -9.99
N SER A 98 6.00 9.12 -10.34
CA SER A 98 4.75 9.73 -10.80
C SER A 98 4.12 10.61 -9.73
N LEU A 99 4.08 10.13 -8.47
CA LEU A 99 3.56 10.90 -7.33
C LEU A 99 4.43 12.13 -7.03
N ILE A 100 5.75 11.97 -7.04
CA ILE A 100 6.70 13.06 -6.81
C ILE A 100 6.58 14.13 -7.90
N ALA A 101 6.42 13.73 -9.16
CA ALA A 101 6.21 14.64 -10.27
C ALA A 101 4.93 15.47 -10.08
N ALA A 102 3.82 14.84 -9.68
CA ALA A 102 2.54 15.52 -9.42
C ALA A 102 2.64 16.54 -8.26
N VAL A 103 3.33 16.18 -7.18
CA VAL A 103 3.58 17.11 -6.06
C VAL A 103 4.42 18.30 -6.52
N ARG A 104 5.49 18.05 -7.29
CA ARG A 104 6.42 19.09 -7.75
C ARG A 104 5.82 20.03 -8.80
N SER A 105 4.87 19.56 -9.59
CA SER A 105 4.15 20.40 -10.56
C SER A 105 3.07 21.28 -9.91
N GLY A 106 2.85 21.14 -8.59
CA GLY A 106 1.81 21.88 -7.87
C GLY A 106 0.40 21.42 -8.22
N GLN A 107 0.24 20.16 -8.66
CA GLN A 107 -1.05 19.54 -8.98
C GLN A 107 -1.37 18.40 -8.01
N PRO A 108 -1.60 18.70 -6.72
CA PRO A 108 -1.91 17.67 -5.72
C PRO A 108 -3.21 16.92 -6.05
N GLU A 109 -4.17 17.54 -6.75
CA GLU A 109 -5.40 16.85 -7.18
C GLU A 109 -5.15 15.66 -8.15
N ALA A 110 -4.00 15.62 -8.84
CA ALA A 110 -3.62 14.43 -9.60
C ALA A 110 -3.35 13.21 -8.69
N LEU A 111 -3.07 13.44 -7.40
CA LEU A 111 -2.94 12.42 -6.37
C LEU A 111 -4.29 11.89 -5.87
N ASP A 112 -5.42 12.47 -6.31
CA ASP A 112 -6.78 12.04 -5.93
C ASP A 112 -7.46 11.19 -7.02
N THR A 113 -6.87 11.12 -8.22
CA THR A 113 -7.46 10.42 -9.38
C THR A 113 -6.80 9.06 -9.57
N PHE A 114 -7.57 7.97 -9.39
CA PHE A 114 -7.06 6.59 -9.41
C PHE A 114 -7.42 5.79 -10.64
N ASP A 115 -6.43 5.02 -11.12
CA ASP A 115 -6.62 3.73 -11.77
C ASP A 115 -5.95 2.65 -10.90
N ASP A 116 -6.68 1.58 -10.59
CA ASP A 116 -6.29 0.55 -9.61
C ASP A 116 -5.22 -0.39 -10.20
N PRO A 117 -3.98 -0.42 -9.66
CA PRO A 117 -2.89 -1.25 -10.19
C PRO A 117 -3.10 -2.76 -10.00
N GLY A 118 -4.06 -3.18 -9.16
CA GLY A 118 -4.35 -4.59 -8.88
C GLY A 118 -5.46 -5.21 -9.74
N ARG A 119 -6.07 -4.45 -10.67
CA ARG A 119 -7.21 -4.93 -11.46
C ARG A 119 -6.77 -5.60 -12.77
N PRO A 120 -7.07 -6.89 -13.02
CA PRO A 120 -6.87 -7.46 -14.33
C PRO A 120 -7.92 -6.89 -15.31
N GLY A 121 -7.45 -6.15 -16.32
CA GLY A 121 -8.24 -5.74 -17.48
C GLY A 121 -9.16 -4.53 -17.25
N GLY A 122 -8.66 -3.32 -17.57
CA GLY A 122 -9.46 -2.11 -17.68
C GLY A 122 -10.41 -2.18 -18.87
N ALA A 123 -11.69 -2.50 -18.62
CA ALA A 123 -12.76 -2.12 -19.53
C ALA A 123 -13.01 -0.62 -19.34
N ALA A 124 -12.75 0.15 -20.39
CA ALA A 124 -13.05 1.57 -20.48
C ALA A 124 -14.49 1.85 -20.00
N ARG A 125 -14.64 2.69 -18.97
CA ARG A 125 -15.95 3.19 -18.55
C ARG A 125 -16.52 4.07 -19.66
N GLY A 126 -17.49 3.53 -20.40
CA GLY A 126 -18.37 4.31 -21.26
C GLY A 126 -19.14 5.35 -20.44
N ALA A 127 -19.10 6.60 -20.90
CA ALA A 127 -19.88 7.69 -20.36
C ALA A 127 -21.38 7.36 -20.47
N GLY A 128 -22.01 7.07 -19.33
CA GLY A 128 -23.46 6.94 -19.22
C GLY A 128 -24.10 8.32 -19.10
N THR A 129 -24.71 8.78 -20.18
CA THR A 129 -25.58 9.96 -20.22
C THR A 129 -26.73 9.78 -19.22
N VAL A 130 -26.81 10.65 -18.21
CA VAL A 130 -27.91 10.67 -17.24
C VAL A 130 -29.12 11.33 -17.90
N GLU A 131 -30.15 10.54 -18.18
CA GLU A 131 -31.46 11.03 -18.65
C GLU A 131 -32.34 11.44 -17.44
N PRO A 132 -33.02 12.60 -17.46
CA PRO A 132 -33.76 13.07 -16.29
C PRO A 132 -35.14 12.41 -16.18
N ARG A 133 -35.49 11.95 -14.97
CA ARG A 133 -36.81 11.40 -14.64
C ARG A 133 -37.92 12.46 -14.73
N PRO A 134 -39.14 12.10 -15.19
CA PRO A 134 -40.28 13.00 -15.15
C PRO A 134 -40.85 13.12 -13.73
N ARG A 135 -41.30 14.32 -13.36
CA ARG A 135 -42.03 14.60 -12.12
C ARG A 135 -43.46 14.09 -12.25
N ALA A 136 -43.93 13.40 -11.21
CA ALA A 136 -45.35 13.19 -10.91
C ALA A 136 -45.77 14.13 -9.78
#